data_AF-A0A1Y1K571-F1
#
_entry.id   AF-A0A1Y1K571-F1
#
_cell.length_a   1.000
_cell.length_b   1.000
_cell.length_c   1.000
_cell.angle_alpha   90.00
_cell.angle_beta   90.00
_cell.angle_gamma   90.00
#
_symmetry.space_group_name_H-M   'P 1'
#
loop_
_entity.id
_entity.type
_entity.pdbx_description
1 polymer ?
#
loop_
_entity_poly.entity_id
_entity_poly.type
_entity_poly.pdbx_seq_one_letter_code
_entity_poly.pdbx_strand_id
1 'polypeptide(L)'
;SSGALTILPCQQCLHGASNPIPSTPKMVFPTSPIFTFDMPREDVIVAYSVWQRSQSRSDEQKAFYDLAEELTIAEGYTLDMIACNQERICKFYERHDIPQGIAWNYVCNVQWFGKQYKEARGTEQSVC
;
A
#
# COMPACT_ATOMS: atom_id res chain seq x y z
N SER A 1 -16.33 3.34 -44.23
CA SER A 1 -17.24 4.07 -43.32
C SER A 1 -16.47 4.45 -42.09
N SER A 2 -15.94 5.68 -42.03
CA SER A 2 -15.22 6.22 -40.88
C SER A 2 -16.15 7.14 -40.12
N GLY A 3 -16.51 6.78 -38.89
CA GLY A 3 -17.34 7.60 -38.02
C GLY A 3 -16.56 8.84 -37.57
N ALA A 4 -16.97 10.01 -38.05
CA ALA A 4 -16.43 11.28 -37.58
C ALA A 4 -17.01 11.59 -36.19
N LEU A 5 -16.12 11.69 -35.19
CA LEU A 5 -16.47 12.15 -33.85
C LEU A 5 -16.77 13.66 -33.90
N THR A 6 -18.03 14.03 -33.74
CA THR A 6 -18.45 15.42 -33.57
C THR A 6 -18.24 15.83 -32.12
N ILE A 7 -17.25 16.69 -31.87
CA ILE A 7 -17.06 17.33 -30.56
C ILE A 7 -18.05 18.49 -30.50
N LEU A 8 -19.08 18.38 -29.66
CA LEU A 8 -20.02 19.46 -29.36
C LEU A 8 -19.37 20.43 -28.36
N PRO A 9 -19.13 21.71 -28.71
CA PRO A 9 -18.66 22.70 -27.76
C PRO A 9 -19.78 23.03 -26.76
N CYS A 10 -19.44 23.02 -25.47
CA CYS A 10 -20.33 23.46 -24.40
C CYS A 10 -20.71 24.94 -24.60
N GLN A 11 -22.01 25.23 -24.68
CA GLN A 11 -22.55 26.58 -24.93
C GLN A 11 -22.36 27.59 -23.77
N GLN A 12 -21.59 27.25 -22.73
CA GLN A 12 -21.39 28.14 -21.58
C GLN A 12 -20.24 29.16 -21.74
N CYS A 13 -19.58 29.24 -22.90
CA CYS A 13 -18.45 30.17 -23.08
C CYS A 13 -18.79 31.49 -23.79
N LEU A 14 -20.04 31.73 -24.18
CA LEU A 14 -20.46 33.07 -24.57
C LEU A 14 -20.92 33.80 -23.30
N HIS A 15 -20.06 34.65 -22.75
CA HIS A 15 -20.32 35.99 -22.18
C HIS A 15 -19.08 36.34 -21.34
N GLY A 16 -18.41 37.42 -21.74
CA GLY A 16 -17.04 37.72 -21.34
C GLY A 16 -16.81 37.86 -19.84
N ALA A 17 -15.76 37.18 -19.36
CA ALA A 17 -14.91 37.61 -18.25
C ALA A 17 -13.67 36.71 -18.26
N SER A 18 -12.49 37.33 -18.28
CA SER A 18 -11.19 36.80 -17.79
C SER A 18 -11.00 35.27 -17.82
N ASN A 19 -10.23 34.76 -18.80
CA ASN A 19 -9.79 33.37 -18.86
C ASN A 19 -9.26 32.88 -17.49
N PRO A 20 -9.94 31.97 -16.78
CA PRO A 20 -9.26 31.13 -15.81
C PRO A 20 -8.64 30.00 -16.64
N ILE A 21 -7.31 29.97 -16.72
CA ILE A 21 -6.59 28.78 -17.16
C ILE A 21 -7.19 27.61 -16.36
N PRO A 22 -7.69 26.54 -17.00
CA PRO A 22 -8.16 25.37 -16.27
C PRO A 22 -6.99 24.92 -15.40
N SER A 23 -7.14 25.04 -14.08
CA SER A 23 -6.14 24.53 -13.15
C SER A 23 -6.18 23.03 -13.27
N THR A 24 -5.34 22.47 -14.14
CA THR A 24 -5.10 21.03 -14.20
C THR A 24 -4.81 20.61 -12.76
N PRO A 25 -5.63 19.73 -12.15
CA PRO A 25 -5.36 19.31 -10.78
C PRO A 25 -3.93 18.78 -10.76
N LYS A 26 -3.10 19.28 -9.84
CA LYS A 26 -1.74 18.78 -9.66
C LYS A 26 -1.86 17.28 -9.41
N MET A 27 -1.48 16.47 -10.39
CA MET A 27 -1.29 15.03 -10.22
C MET A 27 -0.08 14.86 -9.32
N VAL A 28 -0.32 14.90 -8.00
CA VAL A 28 0.67 14.52 -7.00
C VAL A 28 0.64 13.00 -6.98
N PHE A 29 1.54 12.38 -7.74
CA PHE A 29 1.80 10.97 -7.59
C PHE A 29 2.41 10.74 -6.21
N PRO A 30 1.99 9.70 -5.47
CA PRO A 30 2.66 9.32 -4.24
C PRO A 30 4.15 9.14 -4.51
N THR A 31 4.99 9.86 -3.77
CA THR A 31 6.46 9.68 -3.81
C THR A 31 6.90 8.46 -3.00
N SER A 32 5.97 7.83 -2.27
CA SER A 32 6.24 6.61 -1.52
C SER A 32 6.62 5.47 -2.46
N PRO A 33 7.68 4.70 -2.14
CA PRO A 33 8.08 3.58 -2.97
C PRO A 33 6.94 2.57 -3.05
N ILE A 34 6.55 2.24 -4.28
CA ILE A 34 5.62 1.14 -4.55
C ILE A 34 6.43 -0.16 -4.44
N PHE A 35 5.95 -1.08 -3.62
CA PHE A 35 6.54 -2.40 -3.47
C PHE A 35 6.03 -3.32 -4.57
N THR A 36 6.94 -3.79 -5.41
CA THR A 36 6.66 -4.82 -6.39
C THR A 36 7.09 -6.17 -5.82
N PHE A 37 6.15 -7.10 -5.69
CA PHE A 37 6.40 -8.47 -5.27
C PHE A 37 5.93 -9.41 -6.39
N ASP A 38 6.72 -10.42 -6.74
CA ASP A 38 6.34 -11.40 -7.78
C ASP A 38 5.46 -12.53 -7.20
N MET A 39 4.47 -12.16 -6.38
CA MET A 39 3.52 -13.08 -5.73
C MET A 39 2.11 -12.46 -5.70
N PRO A 40 1.05 -13.28 -5.61
CA PRO A 40 -0.29 -12.80 -5.31
C PRO A 40 -0.32 -11.91 -4.06
N ARG A 41 -1.21 -10.92 -4.03
CA ARG A 41 -1.23 -9.91 -2.96
C ARG A 41 -1.43 -10.51 -1.57
N GLU A 42 -2.30 -11.51 -1.44
CA GLU A 42 -2.55 -12.20 -0.17
C GLU A 42 -1.31 -12.99 0.27
N ASP A 43 -0.66 -13.73 -0.63
CA ASP A 43 0.57 -14.48 -0.35
C ASP A 43 1.71 -13.56 0.14
N VAL A 44 1.75 -12.30 -0.35
CA VAL A 44 2.69 -11.29 0.15
C VAL A 44 2.40 -10.91 1.60
N ILE A 45 1.12 -10.79 1.98
CA ILE A 45 0.74 -10.51 3.39
C ILE A 45 1.12 -11.68 4.27
N VAL A 46 0.85 -12.92 3.84
CA VAL A 46 1.23 -14.14 4.56
C VAL A 46 2.75 -14.18 4.76
N ALA A 47 3.52 -13.97 3.68
CA ALA A 47 4.99 -13.95 3.75
C ALA A 47 5.51 -12.85 4.70
N TYR A 48 4.88 -11.68 4.68
CA TYR A 48 5.21 -10.59 5.59
C TYR A 48 4.92 -10.93 7.06
N SER A 49 3.79 -11.55 7.33
CA SER A 49 3.42 -12.01 8.67
C SER A 49 4.37 -13.09 9.19
N VAL A 50 4.72 -14.07 8.35
CA VAL A 50 5.74 -15.07 8.69
C VAL A 50 7.07 -14.41 9.05
N TRP A 51 7.49 -13.41 8.27
CA TRP A 51 8.71 -12.66 8.55
C TRP A 51 8.61 -11.85 9.86
N GLN A 52 7.49 -11.19 10.15
CA GLN A 52 7.29 -10.47 11.44
C GLN A 52 7.37 -11.41 12.64
N ARG A 53 6.72 -12.58 12.52
CA ARG A 53 6.75 -13.61 13.55
C ARG A 53 8.15 -14.18 13.74
N SER A 54 8.95 -14.30 12.68
CA SER A 54 10.35 -14.75 12.79
C SER A 54 11.23 -13.75 13.53
N GLN A 55 10.88 -12.46 13.55
CA GLN A 55 11.57 -11.44 14.35
C GLN A 55 11.18 -11.46 15.84
N SER A 56 10.13 -12.21 16.20
CA SER A 56 9.50 -12.15 17.51
C SER A 56 9.77 -13.40 18.34
N ARG A 57 10.20 -13.21 19.59
CA ARG A 57 10.53 -14.33 20.49
C ARG A 57 9.35 -14.83 21.31
N SER A 58 8.36 -13.99 21.55
CA SER A 58 7.17 -14.31 22.35
C SER A 58 6.06 -14.88 21.48
N ASP A 59 5.45 -15.98 21.91
CA ASP A 59 4.29 -16.57 21.23
C ASP A 59 3.05 -15.66 21.34
N GLU A 60 2.95 -14.89 22.41
CA GLU A 60 1.90 -13.87 22.57
C GLU A 60 2.03 -12.78 21.50
N GLN A 61 3.26 -12.32 21.21
CA GLN A 61 3.48 -11.35 20.13
C GLN A 61 3.17 -11.94 18.75
N LYS A 62 3.49 -13.23 18.54
CA LYS A 62 3.18 -13.90 17.27
C LYS A 62 1.67 -13.99 17.04
N ALA A 63 0.88 -14.28 18.08
CA ALA A 63 -0.58 -14.31 17.98
C ALA A 63 -1.17 -12.95 17.55
N PHE A 64 -0.59 -11.83 17.99
CA PHE A 64 -1.02 -10.51 17.51
C PHE A 64 -0.66 -10.26 16.03
N TYR A 65 0.44 -10.82 15.54
CA TYR A 65 0.79 -10.75 14.12
C TYR A 65 -0.09 -11.66 13.27
N ASP A 66 -0.49 -12.82 13.78
CA ASP A 66 -1.50 -13.67 13.14
C ASP A 66 -2.84 -12.91 13.02
N LEU A 67 -3.29 -12.24 14.10
CA LEU A 67 -4.49 -11.41 14.06
C LEU A 67 -4.36 -10.22 13.08
N ALA A 68 -3.20 -9.56 13.04
CA ALA A 68 -2.95 -8.47 12.10
C ALA A 68 -3.00 -8.96 10.64
N GLU A 69 -2.48 -10.14 10.34
CA GLU A 69 -2.57 -10.80 9.03
C GLU A 69 -4.04 -11.03 8.64
N GLU A 70 -4.82 -11.68 9.51
CA GLU A 70 -6.23 -11.97 9.27
C GLU A 70 -7.03 -10.70 8.97
N LEU A 71 -6.85 -9.65 9.78
CA LEU A 71 -7.51 -8.35 9.59
C LEU A 71 -7.08 -7.67 8.29
N THR A 72 -5.80 -7.76 7.95
CA THR A 72 -5.24 -7.19 6.71
C THR A 72 -5.89 -7.82 5.48
N ILE A 73 -5.99 -9.15 5.48
CA ILE A 73 -6.59 -9.91 4.38
C ILE A 73 -8.09 -9.63 4.30
N ALA A 74 -8.79 -9.67 5.43
CA ALA A 74 -10.24 -9.44 5.48
C ALA A 74 -10.65 -8.06 4.94
N GLU A 75 -9.87 -7.02 5.24
CA GLU A 75 -10.10 -5.66 4.74
C GLU A 75 -9.52 -5.40 3.34
N GLY A 76 -8.83 -6.37 2.75
CA GLY A 76 -8.22 -6.24 1.43
C GLY A 76 -7.07 -5.24 1.37
N TYR A 77 -6.39 -4.98 2.49
CA TYR A 77 -5.24 -4.08 2.53
C TYR A 77 -4.01 -4.74 1.89
N THR A 78 -3.31 -3.97 1.05
CA THR A 78 -1.98 -4.38 0.54
C THR A 78 -0.86 -3.78 1.38
N LEU A 79 0.34 -4.35 1.31
CA LEU A 79 1.52 -3.77 1.96
C LEU A 79 1.79 -2.32 1.52
N ASP A 80 1.53 -1.98 0.25
CA ASP A 80 1.63 -0.60 -0.24
C ASP A 80 0.67 0.34 0.49
N MET A 81 -0.60 -0.09 0.64
CA MET A 81 -1.61 0.69 1.35
C MET A 81 -1.22 0.88 2.81
N ILE A 82 -0.69 -0.16 3.45
CA ILE A 82 -0.17 -0.10 4.82
C ILE A 82 0.98 0.91 4.90
N ALA A 83 1.98 0.78 4.04
CA ALA A 83 3.16 1.65 4.05
C ALA A 83 2.85 3.12 3.74
N CYS A 84 1.82 3.39 2.93
CA CYS A 84 1.42 4.76 2.60
C CYS A 84 0.47 5.39 3.64
N ASN A 85 -0.14 4.60 4.53
CA ASN A 85 -1.19 5.05 5.45
C ASN A 85 -0.95 4.57 6.89
N GLN A 86 0.32 4.51 7.31
CA GLN A 86 0.74 3.85 8.55
C GLN A 86 -0.03 4.30 9.78
N GLU A 87 -0.24 5.61 9.99
CA GLU A 87 -0.96 6.11 11.17
C GLU A 87 -2.42 5.63 11.19
N ARG A 88 -3.11 5.70 10.05
CA ARG A 88 -4.51 5.28 9.94
C ARG A 88 -4.66 3.78 10.16
N ILE A 89 -3.74 3.00 9.61
CA ILE A 89 -3.75 1.54 9.72
C ILE A 89 -3.33 1.08 11.13
N CYS A 90 -2.39 1.77 11.78
CA CYS A 90 -2.04 1.51 13.18
C CYS A 90 -3.27 1.65 14.09
N LYS A 91 -4.01 2.75 13.96
CA LYS A 91 -5.27 2.98 14.69
C LYS A 91 -6.37 1.98 14.32
N PHE A 92 -6.30 1.35 13.15
CA PHE A 92 -7.21 0.26 12.81
C PHE A 92 -6.88 -0.97 13.65
N TYR A 93 -5.63 -1.42 13.69
CA TYR A 93 -5.22 -2.57 14.51
C TYR A 93 -5.46 -2.36 16.00
N GLU A 94 -5.20 -1.15 16.52
CA GLU A 94 -5.49 -0.81 17.93
C GLU A 94 -6.97 -0.97 18.29
N ARG A 95 -7.89 -0.69 17.35
CA ARG A 95 -9.34 -0.88 17.54
C ARG A 95 -9.75 -2.36 17.55
N HIS A 96 -8.86 -3.25 17.14
CA HIS A 96 -9.02 -4.70 17.18
C HIS A 96 -8.12 -5.34 18.25
N ASP A 97 -7.86 -4.60 19.34
CA ASP A 97 -7.16 -5.07 20.53
C ASP A 97 -5.70 -5.51 20.29
N ILE A 98 -5.09 -5.11 19.18
CA ILE A 98 -3.64 -5.27 18.97
C ILE A 98 -2.92 -4.15 19.73
N PRO A 99 -1.98 -4.47 20.64
CA PRO A 99 -1.26 -3.45 21.39
C PRO A 99 -0.55 -2.45 20.47
N GLN A 100 -0.62 -1.16 20.81
CA GLN A 100 -0.09 -0.06 19.99
C GLN A 100 1.34 -0.30 19.48
N GLY A 101 2.24 -0.79 20.34
CA GLY A 101 3.62 -1.06 19.94
C GLY A 101 3.73 -2.15 18.86
N ILE A 102 2.89 -3.18 18.93
CA ILE A 102 2.83 -4.26 17.94
C ILE A 102 2.20 -3.74 16.63
N ALA A 103 1.09 -3.00 16.73
CA ALA A 103 0.45 -2.36 15.58
C ALA A 103 1.41 -1.43 14.83
N TRP A 104 2.16 -0.60 15.57
CA TRP A 104 3.14 0.32 15.00
C TRP A 104 4.29 -0.42 14.31
N ASN A 105 4.85 -1.45 14.96
CA ASN A 105 5.87 -2.29 14.34
C ASN A 105 5.37 -2.98 13.07
N TYR A 106 4.12 -3.43 13.07
CA TYR A 106 3.50 -4.07 11.92
C TYR A 106 3.38 -3.12 10.71
N VAL A 107 3.07 -1.84 10.92
CA VAL A 107 2.97 -0.89 9.79
C VAL A 107 4.33 -0.31 9.36
N CYS A 108 5.28 -0.18 10.28
CA CYS A 108 6.59 0.40 10.00
C CYS A 108 7.56 -0.56 9.31
N ASN A 109 7.50 -1.85 9.65
CA ASN A 109 8.48 -2.82 9.13
C ASN A 109 8.24 -3.25 7.68
N VAL A 110 7.13 -2.82 7.04
CA VAL A 110 6.84 -3.13 5.64
C VAL A 110 8.00 -2.72 4.72
N GLN A 111 8.60 -1.55 4.96
CA GLN A 111 9.75 -1.07 4.20
C GLN A 111 10.98 -1.97 4.35
N TRP A 112 11.22 -2.46 5.56
CA TRP A 112 12.34 -3.35 5.86
C TRP A 112 12.16 -4.72 5.21
N PHE A 113 10.96 -5.29 5.31
CA PHE A 113 10.61 -6.52 4.63
C PHE A 113 10.80 -6.39 3.11
N GLY A 114 10.27 -5.33 2.50
CA GLY A 114 10.43 -5.09 1.06
C GLY A 114 11.89 -4.98 0.62
N LYS A 115 12.76 -4.39 1.44
CA LYS A 115 14.20 -4.34 1.18
C LYS A 115 14.85 -5.73 1.25
N GLN A 116 14.61 -6.47 2.33
CA GLN A 116 15.15 -7.83 2.52
C GLN A 116 14.68 -8.79 1.42
N TYR A 117 13.41 -8.69 1.03
CA TYR A 117 12.84 -9.50 -0.06
C TYR A 117 13.56 -9.27 -1.39
N LYS A 118 13.85 -8.01 -1.75
CA LYS A 118 14.58 -7.66 -2.97
C LYS A 118 16.04 -8.14 -2.93
N GLU A 119 16.71 -8.01 -1.79
CA GLU A 119 18.09 -8.47 -1.59
C GLU A 119 18.22 -9.99 -1.74
N ALA A 120 17.28 -10.75 -1.15
CA ALA A 120 17.25 -12.20 -1.30
C ALA A 120 17.09 -12.60 -2.78
N ARG A 121 16.18 -11.97 -3.53
CA ARG A 121 15.96 -12.28 -4.95
C ARG A 121 17.06 -11.81 -5.90
N GLY A 122 17.69 -10.66 -5.61
CA GLY A 122 18.86 -10.21 -6.35
C GLY A 122 20.05 -11.16 -6.19
N THR A 123 20.15 -11.80 -5.02
CA THR A 123 21.17 -12.82 -4.74
C THR A 123 20.85 -14.12 -5.49
N GLU A 124 19.59 -14.57 -5.49
CA GLU A 124 19.15 -15.77 -6.23
C GLU A 124 19.37 -15.65 -7.75
N GLN A 125 19.15 -14.46 -8.33
CA GLN A 125 19.39 -14.20 -9.76
C GLN A 125 20.88 -14.10 -10.13
N SER A 126 21.77 -13.84 -9.17
CA SER A 126 23.22 -13.76 -9.41
C SER A 126 23.94 -15.11 -9.30
N VAL A 127 23.23 -16.18 -8.94
CA VAL A 127 23.81 -17.51 -8.67
C VAL A 127 23.50 -18.53 -9.79
N CYS A 128 22.98 -18.07 -10.94
CA CYS A 128 22.78 -18.89 -12.14
C CYS A 128 23.74 -18.51 -13.28
#